data_AF-A0A4Y9ZB56-F1
#
_entry.id   AF-A0A4Y9ZB56-F1
#
_cell.length_a   1.000
_cell.length_b   1.000
_cell.length_c   1.000
_cell.angle_alpha   90.00
_cell.angle_beta   90.00
_cell.angle_gamma   90.00
#
_symmetry.space_group_name_H-M   'P 1'
#
loop_
_entity.id
_entity.type
_entity.pdbx_description
1 polymer ?
#
loop_
_entity_poly.entity_id
_entity_poly.type
_entity_poly.pdbx_seq_one_letter_code
_entity_poly.pdbx_strand_id
1 'polypeptide(L)'
;MIFAGYVFENARSISPFLELPRTGPTSQFCAELAGRLCCYVAAGYAELLGDDERQEEDTILADGTVARQIGANSAVVYGPNGQWVGEYRKSNLFSIDKTWAKAGNGFATFHLPAPLNTVTLGICNDLNARDAETWTLEDGPYEVADHCIATETNLLIMLNAWLDSEEDGDSDEDWRTLNYWAARLRPLWVSEDDGEPSEDRRRLSTAAGKRVVAVMCNRWGDENGKTFAGSSAVFDLRRGFGRPVLLQVMGRRQEGVEIWTV
;
A
#
# COMPACT_ATOMS: atom_id res chain seq x y z
N MET A 1 1.91 -6.96 6.59
CA MET A 1 2.08 -8.24 7.32
C MET A 1 1.06 -8.28 8.44
N ILE A 2 -0.02 -9.06 8.29
CA ILE A 2 -1.18 -8.98 9.20
C ILE A 2 -1.03 -9.78 10.50
N PHE A 3 -0.18 -10.83 10.53
CA PHE A 3 -0.01 -11.68 11.71
C PHE A 3 1.38 -11.63 12.34
N ALA A 4 2.44 -11.36 11.56
CA ALA A 4 3.82 -11.47 12.03
C ALA A 4 4.29 -10.30 12.90
N GLY A 5 3.70 -9.11 12.75
CA GLY A 5 4.36 -7.86 13.12
C GLY A 5 5.12 -7.26 11.93
N TYR A 6 6.04 -6.32 12.18
CA TYR A 6 6.77 -5.60 11.12
C TYR A 6 8.22 -5.27 11.47
N VAL A 7 8.54 -4.96 12.72
CA VAL A 7 9.83 -4.40 13.13
C VAL A 7 10.82 -5.51 13.43
N PHE A 8 11.25 -6.18 12.37
CA PHE A 8 12.27 -7.22 12.38
C PHE A 8 13.63 -6.65 12.02
N GLU A 9 14.63 -6.88 12.87
CA GLU A 9 15.96 -6.31 12.70
C GLU A 9 16.70 -6.93 11.50
N ASN A 10 16.52 -8.23 11.27
CA ASN A 10 17.28 -9.00 10.28
C ASN A 10 16.60 -10.32 9.90
N ALA A 11 17.20 -11.01 8.93
CA ALA A 11 16.78 -12.33 8.44
C ALA A 11 16.55 -13.35 9.57
N ARG A 12 17.43 -13.41 10.58
CA ARG A 12 17.28 -14.34 11.70
C ARG A 12 16.01 -14.05 12.52
N SER A 13 15.70 -12.77 12.74
CA SER A 13 14.53 -12.37 13.53
C SER A 13 13.19 -12.63 12.83
N ILE A 14 13.11 -12.45 11.51
CA ILE A 14 11.89 -12.70 10.73
C ILE A 14 11.70 -14.18 10.38
N SER A 15 12.77 -14.97 10.29
CA SER A 15 12.75 -16.35 9.80
C SER A 15 11.62 -17.24 10.37
N PRO A 16 11.30 -17.22 11.68
CA PRO A 16 10.20 -18.03 12.24
C PRO A 16 8.80 -17.64 11.77
N PHE A 17 8.65 -16.46 11.18
CA PHE A 17 7.37 -15.87 10.79
C PHE A 17 7.15 -15.86 9.27
N LEU A 18 8.14 -16.32 8.49
CA LEU A 18 8.02 -16.46 7.05
C LEU A 18 7.03 -17.58 6.73
N GLU A 19 6.08 -17.29 5.85
CA GLU A 19 5.03 -18.20 5.46
C GLU A 19 5.25 -18.70 4.02
N LEU A 20 4.97 -19.99 3.80
CA LEU A 20 4.93 -20.52 2.43
C LEU A 20 3.78 -19.86 1.65
N PRO A 21 4.03 -19.37 0.42
CA PRO A 21 2.98 -18.88 -0.45
C PRO A 21 1.83 -19.89 -0.58
N ARG A 22 0.59 -19.41 -0.56
CA ARG A 22 -0.66 -20.17 -0.75
C ARG A 22 -1.04 -21.17 0.32
N THR A 23 -0.11 -21.62 1.16
CA THR A 23 -0.37 -22.63 2.20
C THR A 23 -0.12 -22.14 3.61
N GLY A 24 0.51 -20.98 3.77
CA GLY A 24 0.76 -20.36 5.07
C GLY A 24 -0.50 -19.84 5.79
N PRO A 25 -0.38 -19.48 7.07
CA PRO A 25 -1.49 -18.97 7.88
C PRO A 25 -2.29 -17.83 7.24
N THR A 26 -1.64 -16.81 6.68
CA THR A 26 -2.29 -15.69 6.00
C THR A 26 -3.05 -16.16 4.75
N SER A 27 -2.46 -17.08 3.99
CA SER A 27 -3.09 -17.65 2.79
C SER A 27 -4.35 -18.45 3.13
N GLN A 28 -4.28 -19.30 4.16
CA GLN A 28 -5.44 -20.09 4.62
C GLN A 28 -6.55 -19.18 5.16
N PHE A 29 -6.20 -18.21 6.00
CA PHE A 29 -7.13 -17.23 6.53
C PHE A 29 -7.86 -16.47 5.41
N CYS A 30 -7.12 -15.98 4.41
CA CYS A 30 -7.71 -15.25 3.29
C CYS A 30 -8.62 -16.13 2.44
N ALA A 31 -8.22 -17.37 2.15
CA ALA A 31 -9.04 -18.32 1.39
C ALA A 31 -10.36 -18.63 2.11
N GLU A 32 -10.31 -18.94 3.40
CA GLU A 32 -11.50 -19.22 4.21
C GLU A 32 -12.40 -17.99 4.35
N LEU A 33 -11.83 -16.83 4.63
CA LEU A 33 -12.59 -15.58 4.78
C LEU A 33 -13.27 -15.19 3.46
N ALA A 34 -12.54 -15.26 2.34
CA ALA A 34 -13.06 -14.94 1.01
C ALA A 34 -14.20 -15.88 0.61
N GLY A 35 -14.02 -17.19 0.83
CA GLY A 35 -15.05 -18.21 0.56
C GLY A 35 -16.28 -18.07 1.45
N ARG A 36 -16.09 -17.73 2.74
CA ARG A 36 -17.20 -17.57 3.69
C ARG A 36 -18.03 -16.31 3.43
N LEU A 37 -17.37 -15.21 3.06
CA LEU A 37 -18.04 -13.92 2.82
C LEU A 37 -18.40 -13.69 1.36
N CYS A 38 -18.03 -14.61 0.46
CA CYS A 38 -18.22 -14.50 -0.98
C CYS A 38 -17.65 -13.18 -1.56
N CYS A 39 -16.46 -12.78 -1.10
CA CYS A 39 -15.83 -11.52 -1.48
C CYS A 39 -14.35 -11.70 -1.89
N TYR A 40 -13.76 -10.63 -2.41
CA TYR A 40 -12.32 -10.56 -2.60
C TYR A 40 -11.65 -10.14 -1.29
N VAL A 41 -10.54 -10.80 -0.95
CA VAL A 41 -9.73 -10.50 0.24
C VAL A 41 -8.30 -10.26 -0.20
N ALA A 42 -7.73 -9.13 0.24
CA ALA A 42 -6.31 -8.82 0.06
C ALA A 42 -5.63 -8.65 1.42
N ALA A 43 -4.45 -9.24 1.59
CA ALA A 43 -3.70 -9.16 2.85
C ALA A 43 -2.20 -9.24 2.63
N GLY A 44 -1.45 -8.51 3.46
CA GLY A 44 0.02 -8.53 3.45
C GLY A 44 0.58 -9.57 4.40
N TYR A 45 1.66 -10.25 4.03
CA TYR A 45 2.30 -11.32 4.78
C TYR A 45 3.82 -11.36 4.54
N ALA A 46 4.55 -12.07 5.40
CA ALA A 46 5.99 -12.28 5.23
C ALA A 46 6.18 -13.57 4.42
N GLU A 47 6.57 -13.45 3.16
CA GLU A 47 6.71 -14.59 2.25
C GLU A 47 8.05 -15.30 2.46
N LEU A 48 8.03 -16.64 2.56
CA LEU A 48 9.24 -17.45 2.43
C LEU A 48 9.60 -17.65 0.96
N LEU A 49 10.79 -17.19 0.56
CA LEU A 49 11.28 -17.38 -0.80
C LEU A 49 11.59 -18.85 -1.10
N GLY A 50 11.47 -19.25 -2.37
CA GLY A 50 11.93 -20.55 -2.86
C GLY A 50 13.44 -20.75 -2.66
N ASP A 51 13.87 -22.00 -2.58
CA ASP A 51 15.27 -22.36 -2.30
C ASP A 51 16.26 -21.72 -3.28
N ASP A 52 15.85 -21.54 -4.54
CA ASP A 52 16.62 -20.91 -5.62
C ASP A 52 16.69 -19.38 -5.55
N GLU A 53 15.76 -18.75 -4.82
CA GLU A 53 15.71 -17.29 -4.65
C GLU A 53 16.38 -16.82 -3.35
N ARG A 54 16.61 -17.72 -2.39
CA ARG A 54 17.20 -17.39 -1.08
C ARG A 54 18.70 -17.18 -1.18
N GLN A 55 19.19 -16.16 -0.50
CA GLN A 55 20.62 -15.97 -0.28
C GLN A 55 21.11 -16.82 0.88
N GLU A 56 22.23 -17.52 0.66
CA GLU A 56 22.89 -18.31 1.70
C GLU A 56 23.78 -17.46 2.62
N GLU A 57 24.39 -16.41 2.06
CA GLU A 57 25.36 -15.55 2.73
C GLU A 57 24.84 -14.12 2.91
N ASP A 58 25.40 -13.43 3.91
CA ASP A 58 25.12 -12.01 4.13
C ASP A 58 25.78 -11.16 3.04
N THR A 59 25.07 -10.12 2.61
CA THR A 59 25.55 -9.11 1.66
C THR A 59 25.55 -7.75 2.34
N ILE A 60 26.43 -6.85 1.90
CA ILE A 60 26.45 -5.46 2.37
C ILE A 60 25.86 -4.60 1.25
N LEU A 61 24.75 -3.93 1.54
CA LEU A 61 24.10 -3.01 0.61
C LEU A 61 24.91 -1.71 0.48
N ALA A 62 24.59 -0.90 -0.54
CA ALA A 62 25.30 0.35 -0.81
C ALA A 62 25.26 1.35 0.37
N ASP A 63 24.21 1.30 1.19
CA ASP A 63 24.05 2.13 2.40
C ASP A 63 24.73 1.52 3.65
N GLY A 64 25.49 0.43 3.49
CA GLY A 64 26.19 -0.27 4.57
C GLY A 64 25.33 -1.28 5.35
N THR A 65 24.05 -1.42 5.01
CA THR A 65 23.15 -2.38 5.65
C THR A 65 23.59 -3.82 5.36
N VAL A 66 23.67 -4.66 6.40
CA VAL A 66 23.88 -6.10 6.25
C VAL A 66 22.53 -6.77 5.97
N ALA A 67 22.45 -7.52 4.87
CA ALA A 67 21.22 -8.12 4.38
C ALA A 67 21.42 -9.58 3.98
N ARG A 68 20.45 -10.43 4.32
CA ARG A 68 20.32 -11.78 3.75
C ARG A 68 18.91 -11.99 3.27
N GLN A 69 18.74 -12.02 1.96
CA GLN A 69 17.41 -12.12 1.36
C GLN A 69 16.87 -13.54 1.48
N ILE A 70 16.04 -13.78 2.50
CA ILE A 70 15.41 -15.09 2.76
C ILE A 70 13.89 -15.08 2.56
N GLY A 71 13.31 -13.89 2.43
CA GLY A 71 11.87 -13.69 2.30
C GLY A 71 11.51 -12.52 1.39
N ALA A 72 10.22 -12.21 1.31
CA ALA A 72 9.71 -10.98 0.71
C ALA A 72 8.57 -10.39 1.55
N ASN A 73 8.39 -9.08 1.48
CA ASN A 73 7.20 -8.42 2.04
C ASN A 73 6.13 -8.44 0.95
N SER A 74 5.13 -9.31 1.13
CA SER A 74 4.23 -9.70 0.04
C SER A 74 2.78 -9.46 0.39
N ALA A 75 1.92 -9.47 -0.61
CA ALA A 75 0.48 -9.39 -0.48
C ALA A 75 -0.19 -10.42 -1.39
N VAL A 76 -1.25 -11.05 -0.89
CA VAL A 76 -2.06 -12.01 -1.64
C VAL A 76 -3.44 -11.44 -1.94
N VAL A 77 -4.05 -11.92 -3.02
CA VAL A 77 -5.46 -11.69 -3.35
C VAL A 77 -6.16 -13.03 -3.49
N TYR A 78 -7.25 -13.20 -2.77
CA TYR A 78 -8.16 -14.34 -2.86
C TYR A 78 -9.54 -13.87 -3.32
N GLY A 79 -10.23 -14.71 -4.08
CA GLY A 79 -11.54 -14.38 -4.64
C GLY A 79 -12.71 -15.10 -3.96
N PRO A 80 -13.95 -14.82 -4.39
CA PRO A 80 -15.18 -15.18 -3.66
C PRO A 80 -15.41 -16.65 -3.33
N ASN A 81 -14.74 -17.59 -4.01
CA ASN A 81 -14.86 -19.02 -3.72
C ASN A 81 -13.64 -19.55 -2.94
N GLY A 82 -12.85 -18.65 -2.33
CA GLY A 82 -11.60 -18.99 -1.66
C GLY A 82 -10.45 -19.33 -2.61
N GLN A 83 -10.60 -19.09 -3.92
CA GLN A 83 -9.55 -19.35 -4.89
C GLN A 83 -8.45 -18.28 -4.83
N TRP A 84 -7.20 -18.70 -4.97
CA TRP A 84 -6.07 -17.78 -5.15
C TRP A 84 -6.21 -17.04 -6.48
N VAL A 85 -6.10 -15.71 -6.43
CA VAL A 85 -6.20 -14.83 -7.60
C VAL A 85 -4.82 -14.33 -8.01
N GLY A 86 -3.99 -13.97 -7.04
CA GLY A 86 -2.70 -13.38 -7.33
C GLY A 86 -1.89 -13.01 -6.11
N GLU A 87 -0.69 -12.53 -6.38
CA GLU A 87 0.30 -12.14 -5.38
C GLU A 87 1.12 -10.94 -5.88
N TYR A 88 1.60 -10.14 -4.95
CA TYR A 88 2.43 -8.96 -5.16
C TYR A 88 3.55 -8.91 -4.13
N ARG A 89 4.79 -8.67 -4.55
CA ARG A 89 5.94 -8.39 -3.66
C ARG A 89 6.20 -6.89 -3.65
N LYS A 90 6.33 -6.30 -2.45
CA LYS A 90 6.66 -4.88 -2.25
C LYS A 90 7.86 -4.49 -3.09
N SER A 91 7.72 -3.44 -3.89
CA SER A 91 8.73 -3.04 -4.86
C SER A 91 9.71 -2.04 -4.28
N ASN A 92 9.23 -1.06 -3.52
CA ASN A 92 10.05 -0.05 -2.89
C ASN A 92 10.23 -0.40 -1.41
N LEU A 93 11.31 -1.12 -1.10
CA LEU A 93 11.61 -1.58 0.27
C LEU A 93 11.88 -0.41 1.22
N PHE A 94 11.34 -0.49 2.44
CA PHE A 94 11.74 0.37 3.53
C PHE A 94 13.03 -0.15 4.18
N SER A 95 13.74 0.68 4.94
CA SER A 95 15.01 0.30 5.56
C SER A 95 14.95 -1.00 6.38
N ILE A 96 13.83 -1.25 7.06
CA ILE A 96 13.58 -2.47 7.85
C ILE A 96 13.42 -3.70 6.94
N ASP A 97 12.80 -3.55 5.76
CA ASP A 97 12.64 -4.68 4.84
C ASP A 97 14.00 -5.09 4.22
N LYS A 98 14.89 -4.12 3.98
CA LYS A 98 16.17 -4.33 3.28
C LYS A 98 17.08 -5.38 3.92
N THR A 99 16.96 -5.64 5.22
CA THR A 99 17.84 -6.57 5.96
C THR A 99 17.50 -8.04 5.71
N TRP A 100 16.31 -8.34 5.17
CA TRP A 100 15.82 -9.72 5.03
C TRP A 100 15.00 -10.00 3.75
N ALA A 101 14.45 -8.96 3.13
CA ALA A 101 13.50 -9.09 2.03
C ALA A 101 14.17 -8.89 0.66
N LYS A 102 13.73 -9.68 -0.31
CA LYS A 102 13.94 -9.42 -1.74
C LYS A 102 12.83 -8.51 -2.27
N ALA A 103 13.18 -7.48 -3.02
CA ALA A 103 12.22 -6.57 -3.63
C ALA A 103 11.44 -7.26 -4.77
N GLY A 104 10.20 -6.82 -4.99
CA GLY A 104 9.42 -7.15 -6.18
C GLY A 104 9.92 -6.44 -7.44
N ASN A 105 9.39 -6.84 -8.59
CA ASN A 105 9.82 -6.36 -9.91
C ASN A 105 8.96 -5.20 -10.47
N GLY A 106 8.15 -4.55 -9.65
CA GLY A 106 7.20 -3.50 -10.07
C GLY A 106 5.79 -3.75 -9.55
N PHE A 107 4.94 -2.72 -9.61
CA PHE A 107 3.58 -2.75 -9.08
C PHE A 107 2.68 -3.77 -9.78
N ALA A 108 1.75 -4.36 -9.03
CA ALA A 108 0.81 -5.36 -9.54
C ALA A 108 -0.58 -4.76 -9.81
N THR A 109 -1.17 -5.18 -10.91
CA THR A 109 -2.55 -4.86 -11.30
C THR A 109 -3.32 -6.13 -11.62
N PHE A 110 -4.55 -6.22 -11.14
CA PHE A 110 -5.45 -7.35 -11.31
C PHE A 110 -6.71 -6.88 -12.02
N HIS A 111 -7.15 -7.62 -13.04
CA HIS A 111 -8.43 -7.38 -13.70
C HIS A 111 -9.49 -8.31 -13.10
N LEU A 112 -10.33 -7.74 -12.24
CA LEU A 112 -11.38 -8.44 -11.52
C LEU A 112 -12.74 -8.14 -12.15
N PRO A 113 -13.76 -9.01 -11.95
CA PRO A 113 -15.12 -8.74 -12.40
C PRO A 113 -15.67 -7.42 -11.85
N ALA A 114 -16.60 -6.83 -12.59
CA ALA A 114 -17.37 -5.68 -12.12
C ALA A 114 -18.02 -5.98 -10.75
N PRO A 115 -18.08 -5.00 -9.83
CA PRO A 115 -17.75 -3.58 -10.04
C PRO A 115 -16.27 -3.20 -9.83
N LEU A 116 -15.40 -4.16 -9.45
CA LEU A 116 -14.01 -3.85 -9.08
C LEU A 116 -13.13 -3.47 -10.28
N ASN A 117 -13.33 -4.13 -11.43
CA ASN A 117 -12.61 -3.87 -12.68
C ASN A 117 -11.08 -3.91 -12.47
N THR A 118 -10.36 -2.82 -12.73
CA THR A 118 -8.91 -2.77 -12.59
C THR A 118 -8.51 -2.41 -11.16
N VAL A 119 -7.84 -3.34 -10.47
CA VAL A 119 -7.38 -3.18 -9.09
C VAL A 119 -5.85 -3.17 -9.05
N THR A 120 -5.26 -2.11 -8.49
CA THR A 120 -3.82 -2.02 -8.24
C THR A 120 -3.53 -2.24 -6.76
N LEU A 121 -2.50 -3.02 -6.45
CA LEU A 121 -2.02 -3.25 -5.08
C LEU A 121 -0.67 -2.56 -4.88
N GLY A 122 -0.51 -1.92 -3.72
CA GLY A 122 0.75 -1.42 -3.22
C GLY A 122 0.91 -1.70 -1.73
N ILE A 123 2.16 -1.69 -1.26
CA ILE A 123 2.52 -1.94 0.13
C ILE A 123 3.32 -0.75 0.66
N CYS A 124 2.69 0.05 1.52
CA CYS A 124 3.34 1.09 2.34
C CYS A 124 4.30 1.99 1.53
N ASN A 125 5.60 1.75 1.65
CA ASN A 125 6.67 2.53 1.03
C ASN A 125 6.68 2.50 -0.51
N ASP A 126 5.88 1.64 -1.15
CA ASP A 126 5.58 1.77 -2.59
C ASP A 126 5.01 3.14 -2.96
N LEU A 127 4.35 3.81 -2.01
CA LEU A 127 3.86 5.18 -2.22
C LEU A 127 5.00 6.20 -2.36
N ASN A 128 6.16 5.92 -1.78
CA ASN A 128 7.35 6.78 -1.85
C ASN A 128 8.18 6.43 -3.08
N ALA A 129 8.95 7.40 -3.58
CA ALA A 129 9.85 7.16 -4.69
C ALA A 129 10.93 6.13 -4.32
N ARG A 130 11.27 5.25 -5.26
CA ARG A 130 12.32 4.23 -5.08
C ARG A 130 13.68 4.83 -4.71
N ASP A 131 14.07 5.91 -5.37
CA ASP A 131 15.34 6.59 -5.16
C ASP A 131 15.12 7.87 -4.35
N ALA A 132 15.39 7.78 -3.03
CA ALA A 132 15.05 8.81 -2.06
C ALA A 132 15.89 10.11 -2.16
N GLU A 133 16.92 10.15 -3.00
CA GLU A 133 17.96 11.18 -2.96
C GLU A 133 17.66 12.44 -3.77
N THR A 134 16.63 12.43 -4.64
CA THR A 134 16.41 13.53 -5.62
C THR A 134 14.96 13.93 -5.84
N TRP A 135 14.01 13.43 -5.04
CA TRP A 135 12.58 13.69 -5.26
C TRP A 135 11.99 14.72 -4.28
N THR A 136 10.99 15.47 -4.73
CA THR A 136 10.19 16.37 -3.88
C THR A 136 8.70 16.09 -4.05
N LEU A 137 7.88 16.48 -3.07
CA LEU A 137 6.42 16.43 -3.22
C LEU A 137 5.89 17.40 -4.29
N GLU A 138 6.71 18.33 -4.78
CA GLU A 138 6.34 19.23 -5.87
C GLU A 138 6.56 18.52 -7.21
N ASP A 139 7.75 17.96 -7.40
CA ASP A 139 8.26 17.43 -8.67
C ASP A 139 7.97 15.94 -8.90
N GLY A 140 7.62 15.19 -7.86
CA GLY A 140 7.53 13.74 -7.93
C GLY A 140 8.93 13.08 -7.96
N PRO A 141 9.04 11.82 -8.41
CA PRO A 141 8.05 11.05 -9.17
C PRO A 141 6.88 10.55 -8.30
N TYR A 142 5.73 10.23 -8.92
CA TYR A 142 4.54 9.71 -8.24
C TYR A 142 4.23 8.28 -8.69
N GLU A 143 5.21 7.40 -8.59
CA GLU A 143 5.26 6.09 -9.28
C GLU A 143 3.97 5.25 -9.18
N VAL A 144 3.35 5.14 -8.00
CA VAL A 144 2.07 4.41 -7.83
C VAL A 144 0.90 5.14 -8.51
N ALA A 145 0.85 6.46 -8.42
CA ALA A 145 -0.20 7.25 -9.09
C ALA A 145 -0.05 7.16 -10.61
N ASP A 146 1.17 7.27 -11.11
CA ASP A 146 1.49 7.15 -12.54
C ASP A 146 1.16 5.74 -13.05
N HIS A 147 1.47 4.70 -12.28
CA HIS A 147 1.06 3.33 -12.57
C HIS A 147 -0.47 3.18 -12.61
N CYS A 148 -1.18 3.77 -11.65
CA CYS A 148 -2.65 3.75 -11.64
C CYS A 148 -3.25 4.42 -12.88
N ILE A 149 -2.67 5.53 -13.35
CA ILE A 149 -3.07 6.19 -14.59
C ILE A 149 -2.81 5.28 -15.80
N ALA A 150 -1.58 4.77 -15.91
CA ALA A 150 -1.15 3.95 -17.05
C ALA A 150 -1.94 2.65 -17.17
N THR A 151 -2.31 2.05 -16.04
CA THR A 151 -3.08 0.80 -15.99
C THR A 151 -4.58 1.01 -15.96
N GLU A 152 -5.05 2.25 -16.02
CA GLU A 152 -6.48 2.53 -16.00
C GLU A 152 -7.19 2.05 -14.72
N THR A 153 -6.50 2.13 -13.58
CA THR A 153 -6.97 1.64 -12.27
C THR A 153 -8.30 2.26 -11.87
N ASN A 154 -9.19 1.43 -11.30
CA ASN A 154 -10.44 1.82 -10.67
C ASN A 154 -10.32 1.84 -9.14
N LEU A 155 -9.61 0.85 -8.59
CA LEU A 155 -9.39 0.67 -7.16
C LEU A 155 -7.90 0.50 -6.86
N LEU A 156 -7.36 1.37 -6.02
CA LEU A 156 -6.02 1.25 -5.44
C LEU A 156 -6.15 0.73 -4.01
N ILE A 157 -5.46 -0.36 -3.66
CA ILE A 157 -5.39 -0.88 -2.30
C ILE A 157 -3.96 -0.74 -1.80
N MET A 158 -3.76 0.02 -0.72
CA MET A 158 -2.47 0.19 -0.05
C MET A 158 -2.48 -0.53 1.29
N LEU A 159 -1.62 -1.55 1.44
CA LEU A 159 -1.46 -2.31 2.68
C LEU A 159 -0.27 -1.78 3.46
N ASN A 160 -0.53 -1.15 4.60
CA ASN A 160 0.42 -0.24 5.23
C ASN A 160 0.84 -0.69 6.64
N ALA A 161 2.12 -0.43 6.93
CA ALA A 161 2.69 -0.36 8.26
C ALA A 161 3.39 1.00 8.40
N TRP A 162 2.61 2.06 8.20
CA TRP A 162 3.08 3.44 8.15
C TRP A 162 3.28 3.98 9.56
N LEU A 163 4.43 4.63 9.77
CA LEU A 163 4.81 5.18 11.05
C LEU A 163 3.97 6.40 11.39
N ASP A 164 3.67 6.54 12.68
CA ASP A 164 3.01 7.71 13.24
C ASP A 164 3.82 8.97 12.92
N SER A 165 3.12 10.06 12.58
CA SER A 165 3.78 11.31 12.18
C SER A 165 4.41 12.10 13.34
N GLU A 166 4.15 11.67 14.58
CA GLU A 166 4.54 12.33 15.84
C GLU A 166 3.99 13.75 15.97
N GLU A 167 3.06 14.17 15.10
CA GLU A 167 2.42 15.47 15.22
C GLU A 167 1.36 15.42 16.33
N ASP A 168 1.61 16.24 17.35
CA ASP A 168 0.68 16.50 18.43
C ASP A 168 -0.50 17.33 17.91
N GLY A 169 -1.71 16.81 18.08
CA GLY A 169 -2.94 17.50 17.72
C GLY A 169 -4.12 16.97 18.54
N ASP A 170 -5.19 17.76 18.57
CA ASP A 170 -6.42 17.39 19.29
C ASP A 170 -7.29 16.37 18.53
N SER A 171 -6.88 15.97 17.31
CA SER A 171 -7.62 15.02 16.48
C SER A 171 -7.22 13.57 16.78
N ASP A 172 -8.21 12.67 16.72
CA ASP A 172 -7.97 11.23 16.85
C ASP A 172 -7.23 10.64 15.64
N GLU A 173 -7.27 11.30 14.48
CA GLU A 173 -6.61 10.91 13.24
C GLU A 173 -5.22 11.54 13.05
N ASP A 174 -4.35 10.89 12.29
CA ASP A 174 -3.06 11.45 11.86
C ASP A 174 -3.19 12.21 10.54
N TRP A 175 -3.59 13.49 10.63
CA TRP A 175 -3.80 14.35 9.46
C TRP A 175 -2.55 14.57 8.62
N ARG A 176 -1.36 14.54 9.22
CA ARG A 176 -0.11 14.68 8.46
C ARG A 176 0.12 13.48 7.56
N THR A 177 -0.10 12.28 8.08
CA THR A 177 -0.04 11.05 7.30
C THR A 177 -1.11 11.03 6.19
N LEU A 178 -2.35 11.40 6.50
CA LEU A 178 -3.44 11.47 5.51
C LEU A 178 -3.14 12.46 4.38
N ASN A 179 -2.68 13.66 4.73
CA ASN A 179 -2.31 14.69 3.76
C ASN A 179 -1.12 14.24 2.91
N TYR A 180 -0.14 13.59 3.52
CA TYR A 180 1.02 13.04 2.81
C TYR A 180 0.60 11.96 1.81
N TRP A 181 -0.27 11.03 2.21
CA TRP A 181 -0.79 10.01 1.30
C TRP A 181 -1.54 10.62 0.11
N ALA A 182 -2.41 11.59 0.38
CA ALA A 182 -3.14 12.28 -0.68
C ALA A 182 -2.21 13.06 -1.62
N ALA A 183 -1.18 13.71 -1.08
CA ALA A 183 -0.16 14.41 -1.87
C ALA A 183 0.66 13.46 -2.76
N ARG A 184 1.00 12.27 -2.27
CA ARG A 184 1.67 11.24 -3.09
C ARG A 184 0.79 10.64 -4.18
N LEU A 185 -0.53 10.82 -4.09
CA LEU A 185 -1.50 10.45 -5.11
C LEU A 185 -1.95 11.65 -5.97
N ARG A 186 -1.24 12.78 -5.92
CA ARG A 186 -1.57 14.03 -6.63
C ARG A 186 -1.97 13.87 -8.09
N PRO A 187 -1.26 13.09 -8.93
CA PRO A 187 -1.67 12.91 -10.34
C PRO A 187 -3.06 12.31 -10.54
N LEU A 188 -3.62 11.62 -9.52
CA LEU A 188 -4.97 11.04 -9.59
C LEU A 188 -6.08 12.06 -9.36
N TRP A 189 -5.78 13.28 -8.88
CA TRP A 189 -6.77 14.31 -8.60
C TRP A 189 -6.45 15.71 -9.16
N VAL A 190 -5.24 15.92 -9.67
CA VAL A 190 -4.81 17.12 -10.43
C VAL A 190 -4.71 16.81 -11.93
N SER A 191 -5.00 17.77 -12.80
CA SER A 191 -4.73 17.68 -14.24
C SER A 191 -3.47 18.47 -14.62
N GLU A 192 -2.73 18.02 -15.63
CA GLU A 192 -1.55 18.75 -16.16
C GLU A 192 -1.93 20.12 -16.75
N ASP A 193 -3.20 20.31 -17.13
CA ASP A 193 -3.74 21.58 -17.63
C ASP A 193 -4.02 22.62 -16.53
N ASP A 194 -3.82 22.31 -15.24
CA ASP A 194 -4.10 23.20 -14.09
C ASP A 194 -3.03 24.30 -13.86
N GLY A 195 -2.49 24.87 -14.95
CA GLY A 195 -1.93 26.23 -14.89
C GLY A 195 -3.05 27.25 -14.59
N GLU A 196 -2.71 28.31 -13.84
CA GLU A 196 -3.57 29.41 -13.33
C GLU A 196 -5.09 29.26 -13.60
N PRO A 197 -5.90 28.96 -12.57
CA PRO A 197 -7.32 28.69 -12.77
C PRO A 197 -8.07 29.94 -13.25
N SER A 198 -8.48 29.96 -14.52
CA SER A 198 -9.42 30.96 -15.02
C SER A 198 -10.85 30.65 -14.53
N GLU A 199 -11.61 31.69 -14.17
CA GLU A 199 -12.99 31.55 -13.64
C GLU A 199 -13.94 30.80 -14.59
N ASP A 200 -13.63 30.78 -15.89
CA ASP A 200 -14.41 30.09 -16.92
C ASP A 200 -14.29 28.55 -16.87
N ARG A 201 -13.17 28.00 -16.37
CA ARG A 201 -12.96 26.54 -16.28
C ARG A 201 -13.78 25.88 -15.17
N ARG A 202 -14.20 26.63 -14.14
CA ARG A 202 -15.10 26.14 -13.08
C ARG A 202 -16.47 25.70 -13.59
N ARG A 203 -16.87 26.10 -14.80
CA ARG A 203 -18.20 25.79 -15.38
C ARG A 203 -18.17 24.67 -16.43
N LEU A 204 -16.99 24.19 -16.82
CA LEU A 204 -16.81 23.25 -17.94
C LEU A 204 -16.26 21.86 -17.56
N SER A 205 -15.99 21.56 -16.27
CA SER A 205 -15.53 20.23 -15.83
C SER A 205 -16.63 19.15 -15.77
N THR A 206 -17.61 19.23 -16.67
CA THR A 206 -18.64 18.19 -16.86
C THR A 206 -18.10 16.93 -17.53
N ALA A 207 -16.84 16.91 -18.00
CA ALA A 207 -16.13 15.68 -18.31
C ALA A 207 -15.54 15.13 -17.00
N ALA A 208 -16.27 14.24 -16.33
CA ALA A 208 -15.81 13.55 -15.13
C ALA A 208 -14.47 12.87 -15.40
N GLY A 209 -13.37 13.44 -14.91
CA GLY A 209 -12.06 12.81 -14.97
C GLY A 209 -12.10 11.43 -14.33
N LYS A 210 -11.21 10.54 -14.79
CA LYS A 210 -11.17 9.14 -14.34
C LYS A 210 -11.14 9.07 -12.81
N ARG A 211 -12.10 8.33 -12.25
CA ARG A 211 -12.24 8.10 -10.81
C ARG A 211 -11.38 6.93 -10.37
N VAL A 212 -10.60 7.13 -9.32
CA VAL A 212 -9.90 6.07 -8.57
C VAL A 212 -10.34 6.14 -7.12
N VAL A 213 -10.78 4.99 -6.59
CA VAL A 213 -10.98 4.81 -5.15
C VAL A 213 -9.68 4.30 -4.57
N ALA A 214 -9.08 5.01 -3.62
CA ALA A 214 -7.89 4.55 -2.92
C ALA A 214 -8.25 4.13 -1.48
N VAL A 215 -7.99 2.88 -1.15
CA VAL A 215 -8.21 2.30 0.19
C VAL A 215 -6.86 2.12 0.86
N MET A 216 -6.65 2.85 1.95
CA MET A 216 -5.44 2.83 2.77
C MET A 216 -5.70 1.98 4.01
N CYS A 217 -5.20 0.75 4.04
CA CYS A 217 -5.32 -0.17 5.18
C CYS A 217 -4.03 -0.11 6.00
N ASN A 218 -4.02 0.65 7.08
CA ASN A 218 -2.84 0.82 7.92
C ASN A 218 -3.02 0.21 9.31
N ARG A 219 -1.99 -0.47 9.80
CA ARG A 219 -1.96 -0.95 11.19
C ARG A 219 -1.79 0.22 12.16
N TRP A 220 -2.10 -0.03 13.42
CA TRP A 220 -1.72 0.83 14.54
C TRP A 220 -0.95 0.03 15.60
N GLY A 221 -0.48 0.74 16.63
CA GLY A 221 0.16 0.17 17.81
C GLY A 221 1.66 0.44 17.86
N ASP A 222 2.30 -0.14 18.87
CA ASP A 222 3.72 0.04 19.16
C ASP A 222 4.48 -1.28 19.02
N GLU A 223 5.62 -1.25 18.37
CA GLU A 223 6.46 -2.42 18.13
C GLU A 223 7.94 -2.03 18.14
N ASN A 224 8.73 -2.58 19.06
CA ASN A 224 10.18 -2.37 19.15
C ASN A 224 10.60 -0.89 19.04
N GLY A 225 9.87 0.01 19.72
CA GLY A 225 10.14 1.44 19.74
C GLY A 225 9.69 2.21 18.49
N LYS A 226 8.84 1.61 17.66
CA LYS A 226 8.15 2.27 16.55
C LYS A 226 6.64 2.31 16.81
N THR A 227 6.02 3.45 16.57
CA THR A 227 4.57 3.65 16.65
C THR A 227 4.01 3.76 15.24
N PHE A 228 2.88 3.10 14.97
CA PHE A 228 2.21 3.13 13.67
C PHE A 228 0.99 4.06 13.70
N ALA A 229 0.76 4.77 12.59
CA ALA A 229 -0.18 5.89 12.51
C ALA A 229 -1.68 5.51 12.60
N GLY A 230 -2.03 4.22 12.50
CA GLY A 230 -3.42 3.81 12.29
C GLY A 230 -4.03 4.58 11.13
N SER A 231 -5.15 5.26 11.35
CA SER A 231 -5.70 6.21 10.38
C SER A 231 -6.02 5.59 9.02
N SER A 232 -6.47 4.33 9.01
CA SER A 232 -6.95 3.68 7.79
C SER A 232 -8.05 4.52 7.15
N ALA A 233 -8.02 4.68 5.83
CA ALA A 233 -8.80 5.72 5.15
C ALA A 233 -9.25 5.29 3.75
N VAL A 234 -10.32 5.93 3.26
CA VAL A 234 -10.76 5.80 1.87
C VAL A 234 -10.84 7.17 1.18
N PHE A 235 -10.21 7.29 0.02
CA PHE A 235 -10.20 8.48 -0.81
C PHE A 235 -10.92 8.26 -2.15
N ASP A 236 -11.62 9.28 -2.64
CA ASP A 236 -12.21 9.36 -3.97
C ASP A 236 -11.41 10.42 -4.72
N LEU A 237 -10.60 9.92 -5.64
CA LEU A 237 -9.64 10.70 -6.41
C LEU A 237 -10.19 10.82 -7.82
N ARG A 238 -10.42 12.05 -8.27
CA ARG A 238 -10.96 12.34 -9.59
C ARG A 238 -10.03 13.29 -10.30
N ARG A 239 -9.40 12.83 -11.37
CA ARG A 239 -8.41 13.61 -12.10
C ARG A 239 -9.02 14.93 -12.58
N GLY A 240 -8.35 16.05 -12.33
CA GLY A 240 -8.84 17.39 -12.67
C GLY A 240 -9.89 17.96 -11.70
N PHE A 241 -10.20 17.30 -10.59
CA PHE A 241 -11.06 17.87 -9.54
C PHE A 241 -10.33 18.90 -8.68
N GLY A 242 -8.99 18.89 -8.71
CA GLY A 242 -8.12 19.86 -8.04
C GLY A 242 -7.94 19.60 -6.54
N ARG A 243 -8.60 18.57 -5.97
CA ARG A 243 -8.43 18.14 -4.58
C ARG A 243 -8.79 16.66 -4.40
N PRO A 244 -8.21 15.96 -3.42
CA PRO A 244 -8.67 14.65 -2.97
C PRO A 244 -9.96 14.79 -2.14
N VAL A 245 -10.83 13.78 -2.17
CA VAL A 245 -11.99 13.69 -1.25
C VAL A 245 -11.77 12.52 -0.29
N LEU A 246 -11.62 12.83 1.00
CA LEU A 246 -11.61 11.84 2.07
C LEU A 246 -13.04 11.46 2.42
N LEU A 247 -13.36 10.17 2.37
CA LEU A 247 -14.73 9.66 2.51
C LEU A 247 -14.96 8.98 3.85
N GLN A 248 -13.95 8.27 4.33
CA GLN A 248 -13.93 7.63 5.63
C GLN A 248 -12.50 7.59 6.17
N VAL A 249 -12.38 7.66 7.49
CA VAL A 249 -11.12 7.56 8.21
C VAL A 249 -11.34 6.93 9.58
N MET A 250 -10.42 6.06 10.01
CA MET A 250 -10.36 5.50 11.35
C MET A 250 -9.45 6.34 12.25
N GLY A 251 -9.58 6.22 13.56
CA GLY A 251 -8.64 6.85 14.50
C GLY A 251 -7.23 6.22 14.46
N ARG A 252 -6.24 6.92 15.01
CA ARG A 252 -4.84 6.46 15.15
C ARG A 252 -4.71 5.18 15.96
N ARG A 253 -5.61 4.95 16.92
CA ARG A 253 -5.58 3.83 17.87
C ARG A 253 -6.80 2.91 17.77
N GLN A 254 -7.43 2.88 16.61
CA GLN A 254 -8.66 2.12 16.39
C GLN A 254 -8.34 0.78 15.71
N GLU A 255 -8.56 -0.33 16.41
CA GLU A 255 -8.71 -1.65 15.80
C GLU A 255 -10.19 -1.86 15.44
N GLY A 256 -10.47 -2.24 14.20
CA GLY A 256 -11.85 -2.45 13.78
C GLY A 256 -11.99 -2.74 12.29
N VAL A 257 -13.24 -2.99 11.89
CA VAL A 257 -13.64 -3.15 10.49
C VAL A 257 -14.58 -2.00 10.16
N GLU A 258 -14.21 -1.20 9.17
CA GLU A 258 -15.08 -0.17 8.60
C GLU A 258 -15.67 -0.70 7.29
N ILE A 259 -16.97 -0.47 7.10
CA ILE A 259 -17.70 -0.87 5.89
C ILE A 259 -18.18 0.39 5.20
N TRP A 260 -17.89 0.49 3.91
CA TRP A 260 -18.24 1.67 3.14
C TRP A 260 -18.80 1.30 1.76
N THR A 261 -19.73 2.13 1.26
CA THR A 261 -20.37 1.94 -0.05
C THR A 261 -19.89 3.03 -0.99
N VAL A 262 -19.36 2.65 -2.15
CA VAL A 262 -18.50 3.49 -3.01
C VAL A 262 -19.01 3.62 -4.42
#